data_AF-F4RDN7-F1
#
_entry.id   AF-F4RDN7-F1
#
_cell.length_a   1.000
_cell.length_b   1.000
_cell.length_c   1.000
_cell.angle_alpha   90.00
_cell.angle_beta   90.00
_cell.angle_gamma   90.00
#
_symmetry.space_group_name_H-M   'P 1'
#
loop_
_entity.id
_entity.type
_entity.pdbx_description
1 polymer ?
#
loop_
_entity_poly.entity_id
_entity_poly.type
_entity_poly.pdbx_seq_one_letter_code
_entity_poly.pdbx_strand_id
1 'polypeptide(L)'
;MSWKPLIPVFNLLLVFLLAGDLGSNILVDANAIDCNYSWTSGGPSQIPGEGFKPYSCAPTGRVTYLCDKCGRQDKQIPSAVDCVTQEGKVVNHGGAWACDLLLTPLSEPRKDGRNFNCNQSATPDLYYCRSFGRPQQCPEGHCCVAGDAKCKFNP
;
A
#
# COMPACT_ATOMS: atom_id res chain seq x y z
N MET A 1 -4.36 61.56 -15.20
CA MET A 1 -3.36 60.51 -14.88
C MET A 1 -3.88 59.20 -15.44
N SER A 2 -3.24 58.70 -16.50
CA SER A 2 -3.65 57.48 -17.22
C SER A 2 -3.09 56.26 -16.50
N TRP A 3 -3.96 55.46 -15.87
CA TRP A 3 -3.59 54.19 -15.26
C TRP A 3 -3.25 53.18 -16.35
N LYS A 4 -1.97 52.79 -16.44
CA LYS A 4 -1.52 51.73 -17.34
C LYS A 4 -1.82 50.36 -16.72
N PRO A 5 -2.44 49.42 -17.47
CA PRO A 5 -2.72 48.09 -16.97
C PRO A 5 -1.43 47.24 -16.98
N LEU A 6 -0.65 47.29 -15.90
CA LEU A 6 0.49 46.38 -15.67
C LEU A 6 0.06 45.04 -15.02
N ILE A 7 -1.24 44.83 -14.86
CA ILE A 7 -1.83 43.74 -14.09
C ILE A 7 -1.89 42.37 -14.82
N PRO A 8 -2.00 42.25 -16.17
CA PRO A 8 -2.21 40.92 -16.76
C PRO A 8 -0.94 40.04 -16.80
N VAL A 9 0.25 40.65 -16.90
CA VAL A 9 1.51 39.89 -17.01
C VAL A 9 1.89 39.23 -15.68
N PHE A 10 1.68 39.91 -14.56
CA PHE A 10 1.95 39.36 -13.24
C PHE A 10 1.03 38.17 -12.91
N ASN A 11 -0.24 38.21 -13.33
CA ASN A 11 -1.16 37.09 -13.13
C ASN A 11 -0.76 35.86 -13.96
N LEU A 12 -0.28 36.04 -15.19
CA LEU A 12 0.21 34.93 -16.02
C LEU A 12 1.46 34.27 -15.41
N LEU A 13 2.42 35.07 -14.93
CA LEU A 13 3.64 34.56 -14.30
C LEU A 13 3.33 33.76 -13.01
N LEU A 14 2.33 34.20 -12.24
CA LEU A 14 1.91 33.50 -11.02
C LEU A 14 1.26 32.14 -11.32
N VAL A 15 0.46 32.06 -12.40
CA VAL A 15 -0.14 30.80 -12.85
C VAL A 15 0.93 29.80 -13.33
N PHE A 16 1.96 30.26 -14.06
CA PHE A 16 3.05 29.37 -14.49
C PHE A 16 3.92 28.89 -13.32
N LEU A 17 4.17 29.73 -12.31
CA LEU A 17 4.91 29.31 -11.12
C LEU A 17 4.11 28.32 -10.27
N LEU A 18 2.79 28.52 -10.11
CA LEU A 18 1.93 27.53 -9.44
C LEU A 18 1.85 26.21 -10.21
N ALA A 19 1.68 26.26 -11.54
CA ALA A 19 1.62 25.04 -12.35
C ALA A 19 2.95 24.28 -12.41
N GLY A 20 4.08 25.00 -12.37
CA GLY A 20 5.42 24.42 -12.34
C GLY A 20 5.76 23.73 -11.01
N ASP A 21 5.42 24.36 -9.88
CA ASP A 21 5.75 23.84 -8.54
C ASP A 21 4.78 22.73 -8.07
N LEU A 22 3.51 22.79 -8.50
CA LEU A 22 2.56 21.69 -8.31
C LEU A 22 2.85 20.53 -9.27
N GLY A 23 3.40 20.79 -10.46
CA GLY A 23 3.73 19.76 -11.45
C GLY A 23 4.82 18.79 -10.98
N SER A 24 5.79 19.24 -10.18
CA SER A 24 6.87 18.39 -9.67
C SER A 24 6.48 17.46 -8.51
N ASN A 25 5.34 17.69 -7.85
CA ASN A 25 4.91 16.91 -6.68
C ASN A 25 3.63 16.09 -6.90
N ILE A 26 2.93 16.26 -8.04
CA ILE A 26 1.68 15.55 -8.35
C ILE A 26 1.90 14.26 -9.15
N LEU A 27 3.10 14.03 -9.68
CA LEU A 27 3.46 12.75 -10.29
C LEU A 27 4.05 11.79 -9.24
N VAL A 28 3.30 11.57 -8.14
CA VAL A 28 3.35 10.24 -7.51
C VAL A 28 2.99 9.28 -8.63
N ASP A 29 3.90 8.37 -8.95
CA ASP A 29 3.76 7.38 -10.02
C ASP A 29 2.34 6.80 -10.00
N ALA A 30 1.47 7.31 -10.87
CA ALA A 30 0.04 6.97 -10.90
C ALA A 30 -0.18 5.52 -11.34
N ASN A 31 0.90 4.79 -11.64
CA ASN A 31 0.92 3.44 -12.15
C ASN A 31 1.22 2.43 -11.03
N ALA A 32 0.66 2.62 -9.83
CA ALA A 32 0.78 1.66 -8.74
C ALA A 32 -0.60 1.22 -8.25
N ILE A 33 -0.76 -0.08 -8.08
CA ILE A 33 -1.93 -0.72 -7.51
C ILE A 33 -1.84 -0.59 -5.98
N ASP A 34 -2.81 0.09 -5.37
CA ASP A 34 -2.97 0.10 -3.92
C ASP A 34 -3.68 -1.18 -3.45
N CYS A 35 -3.03 -1.95 -2.59
CA CYS A 35 -3.54 -3.20 -2.05
C CYS A 35 -4.54 -2.96 -0.91
N ASN A 36 -5.70 -2.36 -1.23
CA ASN A 36 -6.70 -1.92 -0.24
C ASN A 36 -7.55 -3.04 0.38
N TYR A 37 -7.34 -4.29 -0.01
CA TYR A 37 -8.10 -5.43 0.52
C TYR A 37 -7.21 -6.47 1.20
N SER A 38 -6.07 -6.80 0.62
CA SER A 38 -5.05 -7.62 1.28
C SER A 38 -3.69 -7.51 0.60
N TRP A 39 -2.64 -7.87 1.32
CA TRP A 39 -1.33 -8.12 0.73
C TRP A 39 -0.53 -9.15 1.52
N THR A 40 0.41 -9.79 0.85
CA THR A 40 1.46 -10.62 1.45
C THR A 40 2.81 -10.20 0.89
N SER A 41 3.85 -10.14 1.72
CA SER A 41 5.21 -9.95 1.26
C SER A 41 5.68 -11.13 0.42
N GLY A 42 6.50 -10.87 -0.59
CA GLY A 42 7.27 -11.91 -1.27
C GLY A 42 8.36 -12.47 -0.36
N GLY A 43 8.89 -13.65 -0.70
CA GLY A 43 9.94 -14.30 0.07
C GLY A 43 10.20 -15.73 -0.37
N PRO A 44 11.23 -16.39 0.19
CA PRO A 44 11.49 -17.79 -0.10
C PRO A 44 10.29 -18.65 0.31
N SER A 45 9.89 -19.57 -0.57
CA SER A 45 8.87 -20.56 -0.25
C SER A 45 9.36 -21.44 0.90
N GLN A 46 8.47 -21.67 1.87
CA GLN A 46 8.71 -22.67 2.92
C GLN A 46 8.56 -24.11 2.42
N ILE A 47 8.03 -24.30 1.20
CA ILE A 47 7.89 -25.62 0.58
C ILE A 47 9.19 -25.92 -0.18
N PRO A 48 9.90 -27.01 0.16
CA PRO A 48 11.14 -27.38 -0.53
C PRO A 48 10.94 -27.51 -2.03
N GLY A 49 11.77 -26.82 -2.82
CA GLY A 49 11.76 -26.86 -4.28
C GLY A 49 10.87 -25.84 -4.98
N GLU A 50 10.08 -25.05 -4.26
CA GLU A 50 9.19 -24.04 -4.87
C GLU A 50 9.83 -22.66 -5.13
N GLY A 51 11.10 -22.45 -4.73
CA GLY A 51 11.81 -21.20 -5.00
C GLY A 51 11.22 -19.98 -4.29
N PHE A 52 11.18 -18.82 -4.97
CA PHE A 52 10.71 -17.56 -4.42
C PHE A 52 9.21 -17.34 -4.69
N LYS A 53 8.44 -16.96 -3.66
CA LYS A 53 7.04 -16.55 -3.78
C LYS A 53 6.96 -15.04 -4.06
N PRO A 54 6.22 -14.61 -5.10
CA PRO A 54 6.02 -13.19 -5.38
C PRO A 54 5.19 -12.53 -4.27
N TYR A 55 5.20 -11.20 -4.24
CA TYR A 55 4.26 -10.42 -3.44
C TYR A 55 2.84 -10.69 -3.93
N SER A 56 1.87 -10.70 -3.02
CA SER A 56 0.46 -10.67 -3.40
C SER A 56 -0.16 -9.33 -3.01
N CYS A 57 -1.01 -8.82 -3.90
CA CYS A 57 -1.69 -7.54 -3.74
C CYS A 57 -3.13 -7.69 -4.21
N ALA A 58 -4.08 -7.51 -3.30
CA ALA A 58 -5.49 -7.46 -3.65
C ALA A 58 -5.99 -6.02 -3.45
N PRO A 59 -6.30 -5.28 -4.54
CA PRO A 59 -7.00 -4.01 -4.41
C PRO A 59 -8.46 -4.22 -4.00
N THR A 60 -9.04 -5.38 -4.32
CA THR A 60 -10.41 -5.77 -4.00
C THR A 60 -10.45 -7.25 -3.62
N GLY A 61 -11.53 -7.70 -2.97
CA GLY A 61 -11.72 -9.13 -2.65
C GLY A 61 -12.01 -10.06 -3.85
N ARG A 62 -11.90 -9.56 -5.09
CA ARG A 62 -12.19 -10.33 -6.31
C ARG A 62 -10.95 -10.58 -7.17
N VAL A 63 -9.94 -9.72 -7.04
CA VAL A 63 -8.75 -9.74 -7.90
C VAL A 63 -7.53 -9.71 -7.02
N THR A 64 -6.64 -10.67 -7.25
CA THR A 64 -5.31 -10.71 -6.64
C THR A 64 -4.27 -10.57 -7.74
N TYR A 65 -3.36 -9.62 -7.55
CA TYR A 65 -2.17 -9.45 -8.37
C TYR A 65 -1.00 -10.12 -7.67
N LEU A 66 -0.16 -10.78 -8.46
CA LEU A 66 1.16 -11.22 -8.05
C LEU A 66 2.18 -10.23 -8.61
N CYS A 67 3.14 -9.83 -7.80
CA CYS A 67 4.13 -8.83 -8.18
C CYS A 67 5.54 -9.25 -7.76
N ASP A 68 6.55 -8.94 -8.58
CA ASP A 68 7.96 -9.18 -8.23
C ASP A 68 8.49 -8.10 -7.30
N LYS A 69 7.92 -6.91 -7.39
CA LYS A 69 8.30 -5.73 -6.62
C LYS A 69 7.06 -5.06 -6.05
N CYS A 70 7.06 -4.85 -4.75
CA CYS A 70 6.12 -3.98 -4.06
C CYS A 70 6.86 -3.09 -3.07
N GLY A 71 6.21 -2.01 -2.67
CA GLY A 71 6.73 -1.00 -1.77
C GLY A 71 6.13 0.34 -2.13
N ARG A 72 5.80 1.13 -1.10
CA ARG A 72 5.25 2.46 -1.31
C ARG A 72 6.31 3.42 -1.82
N GLN A 73 5.94 4.23 -2.81
CA GLN A 73 6.84 5.24 -3.40
C GLN A 73 7.22 6.34 -2.39
N ASP A 74 6.33 6.62 -1.44
CA ASP A 74 6.57 7.55 -0.34
C ASP A 74 7.54 7.01 0.72
N LYS A 75 8.07 5.79 0.54
CA LYS A 75 8.97 5.06 1.46
C LYS A 75 8.36 4.80 2.84
N GLN A 76 7.04 4.96 2.98
CA GLN A 76 6.35 4.70 4.24
C GLN A 76 6.01 3.21 4.33
N ILE A 77 6.02 2.68 5.55
CA ILE A 77 5.75 1.27 5.80
C ILE A 77 4.23 1.04 5.69
N PRO A 78 3.77 -0.01 4.99
CA PRO A 78 2.37 -0.41 5.00
C PRO A 78 1.88 -0.64 6.42
N SER A 79 0.65 -0.22 6.71
CA SER A 79 0.14 -0.20 8.08
C SER A 79 -1.35 -0.42 8.16
N ALA A 80 -1.79 -0.83 9.34
CA ALA A 80 -3.18 -0.90 9.77
C ALA A 80 -3.39 -0.03 11.02
N VAL A 81 -4.64 0.16 11.45
CA VAL A 81 -4.97 0.97 12.64
C VAL A 81 -5.90 0.21 13.59
N ASP A 82 -6.00 0.68 14.83
CA ASP A 82 -6.81 0.08 15.90
C ASP A 82 -6.46 -1.40 16.16
N CYS A 83 -5.17 -1.73 16.09
CA CYS A 83 -4.67 -3.08 16.23
C CYS A 83 -4.60 -3.57 17.69
N VAL A 84 -4.73 -4.88 17.87
CA VAL A 84 -4.51 -5.57 19.15
C VAL A 84 -3.61 -6.78 19.00
N THR A 85 -2.95 -7.17 20.08
CA THR A 85 -2.29 -8.48 20.21
C THR A 85 -3.30 -9.62 20.25
N GLN A 86 -2.82 -10.87 20.26
CA GLN A 86 -3.69 -12.05 20.37
C GLN A 86 -4.54 -12.06 21.65
N GLU A 87 -3.99 -11.52 22.75
CA GLU A 87 -4.65 -11.39 24.05
C GLU A 87 -5.63 -10.20 24.09
N GLY A 88 -5.76 -9.43 23.01
CA GLY A 88 -6.66 -8.28 22.92
C GLY A 88 -6.08 -6.97 23.48
N LYS A 89 -4.77 -6.91 23.76
CA LYS A 89 -4.12 -5.67 24.21
C LYS A 89 -3.94 -4.71 23.04
N VAL A 90 -4.44 -3.48 23.18
CA VAL A 90 -4.28 -2.42 22.17
C VAL A 90 -2.80 -2.05 22.01
N VAL A 91 -2.33 -2.01 20.76
CA VAL A 91 -0.98 -1.58 20.40
C VAL A 91 -0.98 -0.16 19.86
N ASN A 92 0.13 0.55 20.06
CA ASN A 92 0.34 1.95 19.65
C ASN A 92 -0.85 2.89 19.95
N HIS A 93 -1.54 2.69 21.07
CA HIS A 93 -2.72 3.46 21.46
C HIS A 93 -3.83 3.55 20.38
N GLY A 94 -3.93 2.55 19.50
CA GLY A 94 -4.88 2.53 18.38
C GLY A 94 -4.40 3.25 17.11
N GLY A 95 -3.23 3.87 17.15
CA GLY A 95 -2.59 4.50 15.99
C GLY A 95 -2.13 3.50 14.93
N ALA A 96 -1.34 4.00 13.97
CA ALA A 96 -0.83 3.17 12.89
C ALA A 96 0.13 2.08 13.42
N TRP A 97 -0.08 0.85 13.00
CA TRP A 97 0.75 -0.31 13.31
C TRP A 97 1.31 -0.88 12.01
N ALA A 98 2.61 -1.16 11.98
CA ALA A 98 3.23 -1.70 10.76
C ALA A 98 2.67 -3.10 10.46
N CYS A 99 2.42 -3.35 9.17
CA CYS A 99 1.92 -4.60 8.64
C CYS A 99 2.64 -4.91 7.31
N ASP A 100 3.98 -4.87 7.32
CA ASP A 100 4.81 -4.96 6.12
C ASP A 100 4.91 -6.37 5.53
N LEU A 101 4.60 -7.40 6.33
CA LEU A 101 4.61 -8.79 5.86
C LEU A 101 3.24 -9.28 5.39
N LEU A 102 2.18 -8.91 6.10
CA LEU A 102 0.85 -9.44 5.83
C LEU A 102 -0.22 -8.46 6.30
N LEU A 103 -1.24 -8.25 5.47
CA LEU A 103 -2.54 -7.79 5.92
C LEU A 103 -3.63 -8.56 5.16
N THR A 104 -4.43 -9.37 5.85
CA THR A 104 -5.49 -10.17 5.21
C THR A 104 -6.77 -10.16 6.03
N PRO A 105 -7.95 -10.11 5.40
CA PRO A 105 -9.22 -10.30 6.11
C PRO A 105 -9.26 -11.66 6.82
N LEU A 106 -9.91 -11.69 7.97
CA LEU A 106 -10.23 -12.92 8.68
C LEU A 106 -11.33 -13.69 7.95
N SER A 107 -11.23 -15.02 7.94
CA SER A 107 -12.32 -15.90 7.50
C SER A 107 -13.53 -15.82 8.42
N GLU A 108 -13.28 -15.66 9.72
CA GLU A 108 -14.30 -15.50 10.75
C GLU A 108 -14.19 -14.12 11.39
N PRO A 109 -15.21 -13.25 11.24
CA PRO A 109 -15.20 -11.94 11.86
C PRO A 109 -15.08 -12.02 13.38
N ARG A 110 -14.24 -11.14 13.96
CA ARG A 110 -14.12 -11.03 15.41
C ARG A 110 -15.24 -10.18 15.98
N LYS A 111 -15.65 -10.50 17.21
CA LYS A 111 -16.68 -9.75 17.94
C LYS A 111 -16.31 -8.29 18.21
N ASP A 112 -15.01 -7.96 18.26
CA ASP A 112 -14.50 -6.60 18.46
C ASP A 112 -14.38 -5.78 17.16
N GLY A 113 -14.76 -6.36 16.03
CA GLY A 113 -14.72 -5.74 14.70
C GLY A 113 -13.32 -5.67 14.08
N ARG A 114 -12.30 -6.28 14.69
CA ARG A 114 -10.92 -6.27 14.18
C ARG A 114 -10.70 -7.40 13.18
N ASN A 115 -11.25 -7.23 11.98
CA ASN A 115 -11.39 -8.30 11.01
C ASN A 115 -10.18 -8.50 10.09
N PHE A 116 -9.00 -7.97 10.43
CA PHE A 116 -7.78 -8.13 9.63
C PHE A 116 -6.64 -8.73 10.44
N ASN A 117 -6.00 -9.77 9.91
CA ASN A 117 -4.72 -10.29 10.37
C ASN A 117 -3.60 -9.39 9.86
N CYS A 118 -2.75 -8.91 10.76
CA CYS A 118 -1.58 -8.10 10.47
C CYS A 118 -0.31 -8.79 10.99
N ASN A 119 0.73 -8.85 10.17
CA ASN A 119 2.07 -9.31 10.56
C ASN A 119 3.13 -8.29 10.12
N GLN A 120 4.18 -8.13 10.92
CA GLN A 120 5.28 -7.21 10.66
C GLN A 120 6.64 -7.89 10.80
N SER A 121 7.67 -7.34 10.17
CA SER A 121 9.03 -7.90 10.25
C SER A 121 9.73 -7.62 11.58
N ALA A 122 9.30 -6.59 12.32
CA ALA A 122 9.94 -6.18 13.57
C ALA A 122 9.67 -7.15 14.72
N THR A 123 8.52 -7.84 14.72
CA THR A 123 8.13 -8.81 15.75
C THR A 123 7.43 -10.01 15.12
N PRO A 124 7.68 -11.25 15.60
CA PRO A 124 7.07 -12.45 15.03
C PRO A 124 5.60 -12.64 15.41
N ASP A 125 5.00 -11.69 16.12
CA ASP A 125 3.64 -11.80 16.65
C ASP A 125 2.58 -11.50 15.59
N LEU A 126 1.41 -12.11 15.75
CA LEU A 126 0.22 -11.81 14.94
C LEU A 126 -0.64 -10.76 15.64
N TYR A 127 -1.10 -9.77 14.88
CA TYR A 127 -1.98 -8.71 15.35
C TYR A 127 -3.33 -8.75 14.64
N TYR A 128 -4.37 -8.26 15.31
CA TYR A 128 -5.72 -8.13 14.75
C TYR A 128 -6.08 -6.65 14.66
N CYS A 129 -6.42 -6.18 13.47
CA CYS A 129 -6.66 -4.76 13.20
C CYS A 129 -8.06 -4.50 12.67
N ARG A 130 -8.55 -3.27 12.88
CA ARG A 130 -9.91 -2.86 12.46
C ARG A 130 -9.98 -2.41 11.02
N SER A 131 -8.98 -1.67 10.57
CA SER A 131 -8.96 -1.10 9.22
C SER A 131 -7.53 -0.86 8.74
N PHE A 132 -7.43 -0.56 7.45
CA PHE A 132 -6.20 -0.15 6.80
C PHE A 132 -5.74 1.22 7.32
N GLY A 133 -4.43 1.39 7.41
CA GLY A 133 -3.77 2.68 7.56
C GLY A 133 -3.20 3.07 6.21
N ARG A 134 -2.01 2.57 5.90
CA ARG A 134 -1.33 2.79 4.61
C ARG A 134 -1.30 1.47 3.83
N PRO A 135 -1.96 1.37 2.68
CA PRO A 135 -1.93 0.14 1.89
C PRO A 135 -0.53 -0.08 1.30
N GLN A 136 -0.18 -1.34 1.08
CA GLN A 136 0.95 -1.69 0.22
C GLN A 136 0.69 -1.20 -1.21
N GLN A 137 1.75 -0.85 -1.92
CA GLN A 137 1.69 -0.44 -3.32
C GLN A 137 2.52 -1.39 -4.18
N CYS A 138 2.00 -1.75 -5.33
CA CYS A 138 2.74 -2.54 -6.30
C CYS A 138 2.67 -1.89 -7.70
N PRO A 139 3.81 -1.57 -8.33
CA PRO A 139 3.80 -0.94 -9.65
C PRO A 139 3.16 -1.84 -10.71
N GLU A 140 2.31 -1.28 -11.57
CA GLU A 140 1.54 -2.04 -12.56
C GLU A 140 2.42 -2.83 -13.52
N GLY A 141 3.55 -2.26 -13.96
CA GLY A 141 4.51 -2.93 -14.84
C GLY A 141 5.26 -4.11 -14.20
N HIS A 142 5.11 -4.27 -12.88
CA HIS A 142 5.73 -5.30 -12.04
C HIS A 142 4.70 -6.29 -11.51
N CYS A 143 3.45 -6.22 -11.99
CA CYS A 143 2.34 -7.03 -11.52
C CYS A 143 1.61 -7.73 -12.66
N CYS A 144 1.02 -8.87 -12.34
CA CYS A 144 0.11 -9.59 -13.21
C CYS A 144 -1.00 -10.23 -12.38
N VAL A 145 -2.16 -10.46 -13.01
CA VAL A 145 -3.30 -11.09 -12.32
C VAL A 145 -2.94 -12.54 -12.00
N ALA A 146 -3.19 -12.96 -10.76
CA ALA A 146 -2.98 -14.33 -10.33
C ALA A 146 -3.77 -15.30 -11.23
N GLY A 147 -3.09 -16.31 -11.77
CA GLY A 147 -3.69 -17.26 -12.72
C GLY A 147 -3.56 -16.88 -14.20
N ASP A 148 -3.05 -15.69 -14.53
CA ASP A 148 -2.67 -15.36 -15.91
C ASP A 148 -1.44 -16.20 -16.32
N ALA A 149 -1.49 -16.82 -17.51
CA ALA A 149 -0.40 -17.61 -18.07
C ALA A 149 0.89 -16.79 -18.28
N LYS A 150 0.77 -15.47 -18.37
CA LYS A 150 1.90 -14.53 -18.45
C LYS A 150 2.59 -14.29 -17.11
N CYS A 151 1.95 -14.70 -16.02
CA CYS A 151 2.40 -14.47 -14.66
C CYS A 151 3.44 -15.53 -14.25
N LYS A 152 4.60 -15.48 -14.90
CA LYS A 152 5.74 -16.37 -14.62
C LYS A 152 6.83 -15.60 -13.89
N PHE A 153 6.83 -15.71 -12.56
CA PHE A 153 7.97 -15.29 -11.76
C PHE A 153 9.01 -16.40 -11.84
N ASN A 154 10.10 -16.14 -12.57
CA ASN A 154 11.25 -17.05 -12.52
C ASN A 154 11.89 -16.93 -11.12
N PRO A 155 12.03 -18.04 -10.39
CA PRO A 155 12.63 -18.06 -9.07
C PRO A 155 14.12 -17.68 -9.08
#